data_AF-A0A9J6GSD2-F1
#
_entry.id   AF-A0A9J6GSD2-F1
#
_cell.length_a   1.000
_cell.length_b   1.000
_cell.length_c   1.000
_cell.angle_alpha   90.00
_cell.angle_beta   90.00
_cell.angle_gamma   90.00
#
_symmetry.space_group_name_H-M   'P 1'
#
loop_
_entity.id
_entity.type
_entity.pdbx_description
1 polymer ?
#
loop_
_entity_poly.entity_id
_entity_poly.type
_entity_poly.pdbx_seq_one_letter_code
_entity_poly.pdbx_strand_id
1 'polypeptide(L)'
;MLLDVAIRFGLSWAAIEAIQKLFNKLCGKKVFPESKYLFKKLCDVNLSDIVFHFYCAECKVILAETTGALQERQQLQVECAVCHKAYEGRDLVRTGSFFLVCPSISSSQQSFQARQLGRR
;
A
#
# COMPACT_ATOMS: atom_id res chain seq x y z
N MET A 1 -6.32 3.88 -0.57
CA MET A 1 -5.83 5.23 -0.98
C MET A 1 -4.94 5.09 -2.21
N LEU A 2 -4.61 6.17 -2.94
CA LEU A 2 -3.72 6.10 -4.12
C LEU A 2 -2.38 5.40 -3.82
N LEU A 3 -1.86 5.54 -2.60
CA LEU A 3 -0.63 4.88 -2.15
C LEU A 3 -0.78 3.34 -2.12
N ASP A 4 -1.91 2.83 -1.67
CA ASP A 4 -2.22 1.39 -1.64
C ASP A 4 -2.23 0.80 -3.06
N VAL A 5 -2.88 1.49 -4.00
CA VAL A 5 -2.88 1.14 -5.43
C VAL A 5 -1.45 1.20 -5.99
N ALA A 6 -0.70 2.26 -5.67
CA ALA A 6 0.66 2.42 -6.15
C ALA A 6 1.58 1.29 -5.68
N ILE A 7 1.50 0.93 -4.40
CA ILE A 7 2.27 -0.18 -3.82
C ILE A 7 1.85 -1.50 -4.44
N ARG A 8 0.54 -1.77 -4.49
CA ARG A 8 -0.04 -3.01 -5.04
C ARG A 8 0.42 -3.27 -6.46
N PHE A 9 0.41 -2.25 -7.32
CA PHE A 9 0.80 -2.38 -8.72
C PHE A 9 2.26 -2.00 -9.01
N GLY A 10 3.06 -1.69 -7.98
CA GLY A 10 4.47 -1.31 -8.15
C GLY A 10 4.67 -0.06 -9.02
N LEU A 11 3.76 0.92 -8.91
CA LEU A 11 3.83 2.14 -9.70
C LEU A 11 5.06 2.96 -9.33
N SER A 12 5.74 3.50 -10.35
CA SER A 12 6.83 4.45 -10.14
C SER A 12 6.30 5.77 -9.58
N TRP A 13 7.16 6.52 -8.88
CA TRP A 13 6.80 7.86 -8.39
C TRP A 13 6.33 8.81 -9.50
N ALA A 14 6.88 8.68 -10.71
CA ALA A 14 6.44 9.44 -11.87
C ALA A 14 5.01 9.07 -12.28
N ALA A 15 4.65 7.79 -12.24
CA ALA A 15 3.29 7.33 -12.51
C ALA A 15 2.29 7.80 -11.44
N ILE A 16 2.69 7.76 -10.16
CA ILE A 16 1.88 8.31 -9.05
C ILE A 16 1.60 9.80 -9.27
N GLU A 17 2.62 10.58 -9.61
CA GLU A 17 2.49 12.02 -9.89
C GLU A 17 1.60 12.30 -11.10
N ALA A 18 1.74 11.50 -12.18
CA ALA A 18 0.88 11.61 -13.35
C ALA A 18 -0.61 11.35 -13.01
N ILE A 19 -0.89 10.35 -12.18
CA ILE A 19 -2.26 10.03 -11.72
C ILE A 19 -2.81 11.17 -10.86
N GLN A 20 -2.01 11.75 -9.96
CA GLN A 20 -2.42 12.91 -9.15
C GLN A 20 -2.79 14.11 -10.02
N LYS A 21 -1.95 14.44 -11.01
CA LYS A 21 -2.23 15.51 -11.97
C LYS A 21 -3.49 15.23 -12.79
N LEU A 22 -3.72 13.98 -13.18
CA LEU A 22 -4.95 13.57 -13.88
C LEU A 22 -6.19 13.82 -13.00
N PHE A 23 -6.18 13.39 -11.74
CA PHE A 23 -7.30 13.64 -10.82
C PHE A 23 -7.55 15.12 -10.60
N ASN A 24 -6.50 15.94 -10.42
CA ASN A 24 -6.66 17.39 -10.28
C ASN A 24 -7.31 18.04 -11.52
N LYS A 25 -6.94 17.58 -12.71
CA LYS A 25 -7.57 18.04 -13.97
C LYS A 25 -9.04 17.62 -14.04
N LEU A 26 -9.35 16.36 -13.75
CA LEU A 26 -10.72 15.82 -13.79
C LEU A 26 -11.63 16.49 -12.77
N CYS A 27 -11.13 16.78 -11.56
CA CYS A 27 -11.91 17.42 -10.51
C CYS A 27 -12.00 18.95 -10.67
N GLY A 28 -11.29 19.55 -11.63
CA GLY A 28 -11.25 21.02 -11.84
C GLY A 28 -10.68 21.82 -10.66
N LYS A 29 -10.06 21.14 -9.68
CA LYS A 29 -9.48 21.73 -8.47
C LYS A 29 -8.30 20.88 -7.99
N LYS A 30 -7.35 21.50 -7.29
CA LYS A 30 -6.18 20.82 -6.74
C LYS A 30 -6.56 20.00 -5.49
N VAL A 31 -7.09 18.79 -5.69
CA VAL A 31 -7.47 17.85 -4.63
C VAL A 31 -6.26 17.10 -4.08
N PHE A 32 -5.30 16.77 -4.95
CA PHE A 32 -4.08 16.06 -4.62
C PHE A 32 -2.86 16.99 -4.72
N PRO A 33 -1.80 16.74 -3.94
CA PRO A 33 -0.53 17.44 -4.10
C PRO A 33 0.04 17.21 -5.50
N GLU A 34 0.54 18.26 -6.14
CA GLU A 34 1.05 18.18 -7.53
C GLU A 34 2.47 17.62 -7.64
N SER A 35 3.19 17.49 -6.52
CA SER A 35 4.57 17.01 -6.49
C SER A 35 4.72 15.73 -5.67
N LYS A 36 5.52 14.79 -6.20
CA LYS A 36 5.95 13.58 -5.49
C LYS A 36 6.53 13.86 -4.11
N TYR A 37 7.18 15.01 -3.93
CA TYR A 37 7.80 15.41 -2.65
C TYR A 37 6.77 15.75 -1.59
N LEU A 38 5.69 16.46 -1.95
CA LEU A 38 4.60 16.74 -1.03
C LEU A 38 3.83 15.48 -0.67
N PHE A 39 3.60 14.59 -1.65
CA PHE A 39 2.96 13.31 -1.38
C PHE A 39 3.83 12.41 -0.51
N LYS A 40 5.14 12.32 -0.79
CA LYS A 40 6.10 11.58 0.03
C LYS A 40 6.20 12.15 1.45
N LYS A 41 6.18 13.48 1.61
CA LYS A 41 6.17 14.16 2.91
C LYS A 41 4.86 13.96 3.67
N LEU A 42 3.73 13.92 2.98
CA LEU A 42 2.42 13.63 3.56
C LEU A 42 2.30 12.18 4.03
N CYS A 43 2.91 11.27 3.29
CA CYS A 43 2.89 9.85 3.63
C CYS A 43 4.03 9.47 4.59
N ASP A 44 5.11 10.26 4.68
CA ASP A 44 6.35 9.95 5.41
C ASP A 44 6.90 8.52 5.15
N VAL A 45 6.54 7.92 4.01
CA VAL A 45 6.86 6.52 3.70
C VAL A 45 7.92 6.46 2.61
N ASN A 46 9.01 5.73 2.87
CA ASN A 46 9.85 5.18 1.82
C ASN A 46 9.26 3.84 1.37
N LEU A 47 8.96 3.70 0.07
CA LEU A 47 8.42 2.46 -0.49
C LEU A 47 9.35 1.25 -0.31
N SER A 48 10.66 1.50 -0.15
CA SER A 48 11.67 0.47 0.15
C SER A 48 11.50 -0.15 1.53
N ASP A 49 10.93 0.60 2.47
CA ASP A 49 10.86 0.23 3.88
C ASP A 49 9.53 -0.49 4.19
N ILE A 50 8.69 -0.69 3.16
CA ILE A 50 7.42 -1.38 3.26
C ILE A 50 7.67 -2.88 3.23
N VAL A 51 7.14 -3.58 4.23
CA VAL A 51 7.16 -5.04 4.29
C VAL A 51 5.76 -5.57 3.98
N PHE A 52 5.70 -6.50 3.03
CA PHE A 52 4.51 -7.27 2.72
C PHE A 52 4.51 -8.53 3.56
N HIS A 53 3.43 -8.76 4.30
CA HIS A 53 3.20 -10.00 5.02
C HIS A 53 2.08 -10.77 4.32
N PHE A 54 2.44 -11.89 3.70
CA PHE A 54 1.51 -12.77 3.02
C PHE A 54 0.96 -13.81 3.98
N TYR A 55 -0.31 -14.16 3.84
CA TYR A 55 -0.96 -15.14 4.71
C TYR A 55 -1.86 -16.10 3.93
N CYS A 56 -2.06 -17.30 4.49
CA CYS A 56 -3.01 -18.27 3.98
C CYS A 56 -4.44 -17.83 4.34
N ALA A 57 -5.30 -17.61 3.35
CA ALA A 57 -6.67 -17.17 3.60
C ALA A 57 -7.53 -18.20 4.37
N GLU A 58 -7.19 -19.49 4.28
CA GLU A 58 -7.91 -20.59 4.93
C GLU A 58 -7.39 -20.80 6.36
N CYS A 59 -6.08 -20.97 6.53
CA CYS A 59 -5.46 -21.30 7.81
C CYS A 59 -5.09 -20.07 8.66
N LYS A 60 -5.17 -18.86 8.09
CA LYS A 60 -4.79 -17.58 8.72
C LYS A 60 -3.34 -17.52 9.25
N VAL A 61 -2.47 -18.41 8.76
CA VAL A 61 -1.04 -18.42 9.09
C VAL A 61 -0.23 -17.58 8.11
N ILE A 62 0.86 -16.97 8.60
CA ILE A 62 1.82 -16.25 7.76
C ILE A 62 2.55 -17.24 6.85
N LEU A 63 2.68 -16.86 5.58
CA LEU A 63 3.37 -17.63 4.55
C LEU A 63 4.78 -17.11 4.33
N ALA A 64 4.92 -15.82 4.06
CA ALA A 64 6.20 -15.20 3.71
C ALA A 64 6.16 -13.70 3.92
N GLU A 65 7.36 -13.10 3.97
CA GLU A 65 7.56 -11.66 3.99
C GLU A 65 8.41 -11.24 2.80
N THR A 66 8.05 -10.13 2.15
CA THR A 66 8.85 -9.54 1.06
C THR A 66 8.95 -8.04 1.23
N THR A 67 9.92 -7.40 0.59
CA THR A 67 9.98 -5.94 0.54
C THR A 67 8.90 -5.36 -0.39
N GLY A 68 8.85 -4.03 -0.51
CA GLY A 68 8.02 -3.33 -1.48
C GLY A 68 8.39 -3.58 -2.95
N ALA A 69 9.52 -4.23 -3.24
CA ALA A 69 9.96 -4.52 -4.60
C ALA A 69 8.93 -5.40 -5.34
N LEU A 70 8.56 -4.99 -6.55
CA LEU A 70 7.57 -5.74 -7.35
C LEU A 70 8.11 -7.11 -7.77
N GLN A 71 9.41 -7.20 -8.07
CA GLN A 71 10.05 -8.43 -8.52
C GLN A 71 10.01 -9.53 -7.45
N GLU A 72 10.34 -9.22 -6.20
CA GLU A 72 10.27 -10.17 -5.08
C GLU A 72 8.85 -10.73 -4.89
N ARG A 73 7.84 -9.86 -5.01
CA ARG A 73 6.43 -10.25 -4.90
C ARG A 73 5.96 -11.14 -6.06
N GLN A 74 6.46 -10.89 -7.26
CA GLN A 74 6.06 -11.66 -8.45
C GLN A 74 6.73 -13.04 -8.50
N GLN A 75 7.93 -13.16 -7.94
CA GLN A 75 8.70 -14.41 -7.94
C GLN A 75 8.46 -15.27 -6.69
N LEU A 76 7.74 -14.76 -5.69
CA LEU A 76 7.38 -15.49 -4.48
C LEU A 76 6.56 -16.74 -4.82
N GLN A 77 7.07 -17.90 -4.40
CA GLN A 77 6.35 -19.16 -4.37
C GLN A 77 6.48 -19.74 -2.96
N VAL A 78 5.35 -20.08 -2.35
CA VAL A 78 5.32 -20.53 -0.95
C VAL A 78 4.19 -21.52 -0.73
N GLU A 79 4.44 -22.52 0.10
CA GLU A 79 3.44 -23.50 0.51
C GLU A 79 2.99 -23.24 1.95
N CYS A 80 1.69 -23.38 2.22
CA CYS A 80 1.18 -23.32 3.57
C CYS A 80 1.57 -24.58 4.36
N ALA A 81 2.29 -24.41 5.47
CA ALA A 81 2.69 -25.53 6.34
C ALA A 81 1.52 -26.28 7.01
N VAL A 82 0.29 -25.74 6.97
CA VAL A 82 -0.90 -26.35 7.61
C VAL A 82 -1.79 -27.08 6.62
N CYS A 83 -2.11 -26.46 5.48
CA CYS A 83 -3.01 -27.05 4.46
C CYS A 83 -2.29 -27.55 3.22
N HIS A 84 -0.95 -27.41 3.15
CA HIS A 84 -0.11 -27.84 2.03
C HIS A 84 -0.48 -27.24 0.67
N LYS A 85 -1.26 -26.16 0.68
CA LYS A 85 -1.64 -25.45 -0.54
C LYS A 85 -0.48 -24.55 -0.98
N ALA A 86 -0.09 -24.68 -2.24
CA ALA A 86 0.89 -23.82 -2.87
C ALA A 86 0.26 -22.48 -3.29
N TYR A 87 1.03 -21.41 -3.15
CA TYR A 87 0.64 -20.06 -3.49
C TYR A 87 1.74 -19.36 -4.29
N GLU A 88 1.32 -18.59 -5.29
CA GLU A 88 2.17 -17.62 -5.96
C GLU A 88 1.90 -16.22 -5.40
N GLY A 89 2.94 -15.41 -5.23
CA GLY A 89 2.81 -14.05 -4.69
C GLY A 89 1.88 -13.17 -5.52
N ARG A 90 1.86 -13.34 -6.85
CA ARG A 90 0.91 -12.65 -7.74
C ARG A 90 -0.56 -12.95 -7.39
N ASP A 91 -0.86 -14.19 -7.03
CA ASP A 91 -2.22 -14.62 -6.69
C ASP A 91 -2.62 -14.15 -5.31
N LEU A 92 -1.68 -14.14 -4.36
CA LEU A 92 -1.88 -13.57 -3.04
C LEU A 92 -2.17 -12.06 -3.11
N VAL A 93 -1.45 -11.32 -3.95
CA VAL A 93 -1.72 -9.88 -4.20
C VAL A 93 -3.06 -9.67 -4.90
N ARG A 94 -3.42 -10.53 -5.87
CA ARG A 94 -4.69 -10.45 -6.59
C ARG A 94 -5.90 -10.69 -5.68
N THR A 95 -5.80 -11.70 -4.82
CA THR A 95 -6.87 -12.08 -3.86
C THR A 95 -6.92 -11.18 -2.62
N GLY A 96 -5.88 -10.38 -2.37
CA GLY A 96 -5.81 -9.53 -1.17
C GLY A 96 -5.38 -10.29 0.09
N SER A 97 -4.71 -11.43 -0.06
CA SER A 97 -4.22 -12.27 1.04
C SER A 97 -2.86 -11.78 1.58
N PHE A 98 -2.79 -10.49 1.90
CA PHE A 98 -1.61 -9.84 2.46
C PHE A 98 -1.99 -8.61 3.32
N PHE A 99 -1.06 -8.14 4.14
CA PHE A 99 -1.10 -6.81 4.74
C PHE A 99 0.27 -6.14 4.65
N LEU A 100 0.30 -4.82 4.83
CA LEU A 100 1.50 -4.01 4.73
C LEU A 100 1.89 -3.49 6.11
N VAL A 101 3.18 -3.55 6.43
CA VAL A 101 3.76 -2.86 7.57
C VAL A 101 4.69 -1.78 7.04
N CYS A 102 4.44 -0.54 7.46
CA CYS A 102 5.26 0.62 7.15
C CYS A 102 5.82 1.18 8.47
N PRO A 103 7.15 1.30 8.64
CA PRO A 103 7.76 1.72 9.90
C PRO A 103 7.50 3.18 10.30
N SER A 104 6.88 3.99 9.44
CA SER A 104 6.55 5.40 9.71
C SER A 104 5.09 5.72 9.38
N ILE A 105 4.15 5.06 10.06
CA ILE A 105 2.86 5.70 10.32
C ILE A 105 3.00 6.37 11.68
N SER A 106 3.64 7.54 11.73
CA SER A 106 3.43 8.40 12.88
C SER A 106 1.92 8.64 12.98
N SER A 107 1.38 8.26 14.13
CA SER A 107 -0.03 8.15 14.52
C SER A 107 -0.78 9.51 14.54
N SER A 108 -0.67 10.30 13.49
CA SER A 108 -1.09 11.72 13.46
C SER A 108 -2.26 12.04 12.52
N GLN A 109 -3.01 11.04 12.01
CA GLN A 109 -4.23 11.28 11.22
C GLN A 109 -5.54 10.78 11.84
N GLN A 110 -5.56 10.20 13.05
CA GLN A 110 -6.83 9.95 13.76
C GLN A 110 -7.44 11.21 14.40
N SER A 111 -6.72 12.34 14.47
CA SER A 111 -7.18 13.54 15.19
C SER A 111 -7.76 14.65 14.30
N PHE A 112 -7.83 14.49 12.96
CA PHE A 112 -8.39 15.52 12.08
C PHE A 112 -9.89 15.39 11.81
N GLN A 113 -10.52 14.25 12.10
CA GLN A 113 -11.99 14.11 12.04
C GLN A 113 -12.70 14.37 13.38
N ALA A 114 -11.98 14.35 14.52
CA ALA A 114 -12.59 14.60 15.84
C ALA A 114 -12.78 16.09 16.20
N ARG A 115 -12.21 17.04 15.43
CA ARG A 115 -12.32 18.49 15.72
C ARG A 115 -13.44 19.22 14.96
N GLN A 116 -14.19 18.56 14.09
CA GLN A 116 -15.31 19.20 13.35
C GLN A 116 -16.72 18.88 13.89
N LEU A 117 -16.85 18.09 14.96
CA LEU A 117 -18.13 17.79 15.61
C LEU A 117 -18.27 18.35 17.04
N GLY A 118 -17.37 19.26 17.45
CA GLY A 118 -17.34 19.84 18.80
C GLY A 118 -17.58 21.35 18.85
N ARG A 119 -18.35 21.91 17.92
CA ARG A 119 -18.91 23.27 18.06
C ARG A 119 -20.39 23.24 17.73
N ARG A 120 -21.20 23.05 18.77
CA ARG A 120 -22.43 23.77 19.05
C ARG A 120 -22.78 23.55 20.51
#